data_AF-A0A2U9TBK6-F1
#
_entry.id   AF-A0A2U9TBK6-F1
#
_cell.length_a   1.000
_cell.length_b   1.000
_cell.length_c   1.000
_cell.angle_alpha   90.00
_cell.angle_beta   90.00
_cell.angle_gamma   90.00
#
_symmetry.space_group_name_H-M   'P 1'
#
loop_
_entity.id
_entity.type
_entity.pdbx_description
1 polymer ?
#
loop_
_entity_poly.entity_id
_entity_poly.type
_entity_poly.pdbx_seq_one_letter_code
_entity_poly.pdbx_strand_id
1 'polypeptide(L)'
;MDSVEIVNGRQIRDSDQAEVIGNGPHRYCFEFWPPAATAPAARTPFALALTGEVPLPAELHVYQGVTDAHGRTPVFALDRPVEPGAWRLTGRLGEGEFGDVMRLRASDGTPQAGRSYLLVICSASPQWHRGRTDTAGRTVYAAAPQPEHIMLNADPETASKPDEVRALELCGGSADR
;
A
#
# COMPACT_ATOMS: atom_id res chain seq x y z
N MET A 1 -25.94 5.56 -8.62
CA MET A 1 -24.71 6.37 -8.66
C MET A 1 -23.59 5.39 -8.60
N ASP A 2 -22.87 5.31 -9.71
CA ASP A 2 -21.95 4.24 -10.00
C ASP A 2 -20.66 4.48 -9.22
N SER A 3 -20.10 3.40 -8.67
CA SER A 3 -18.81 3.44 -8.00
C SER A 3 -17.71 3.84 -8.97
N VAL A 4 -16.73 4.63 -8.54
CA VAL A 4 -15.62 5.06 -9.39
C VAL A 4 -14.35 4.30 -9.02
N GLU A 5 -13.72 3.66 -9.99
CA GLU A 5 -12.48 2.91 -9.80
C GLU A 5 -11.28 3.84 -9.60
N ILE A 6 -10.42 3.50 -8.66
CA ILE A 6 -9.11 4.11 -8.44
C ILE A 6 -8.03 3.01 -8.44
N VAL A 7 -6.76 3.40 -8.31
CA VAL A 7 -5.69 2.40 -8.17
C VAL A 7 -5.92 1.56 -6.90
N ASN A 8 -6.09 0.25 -7.09
CA ASN A 8 -6.35 -0.76 -6.05
C ASN A 8 -7.50 -0.40 -5.11
N GLY A 9 -8.51 0.29 -5.59
CA GLY A 9 -9.62 0.66 -4.75
C GLY A 9 -10.80 1.20 -5.54
N ARG A 10 -11.87 1.45 -4.81
CA ARG A 10 -13.12 1.93 -5.39
C ARG A 10 -13.71 3.00 -4.50
N GLN A 11 -13.96 4.17 -5.06
CA GLN A 11 -14.66 5.23 -4.36
C GLN A 11 -16.11 4.82 -4.13
N ILE A 12 -16.52 4.90 -2.86
CA ILE A 12 -17.87 4.62 -2.40
C ILE A 12 -18.48 5.86 -1.74
N ARG A 13 -19.78 5.78 -1.45
CA ARG A 13 -20.42 6.75 -0.56
C ARG A 13 -19.86 6.59 0.84
N ASP A 14 -19.67 7.70 1.54
CA ASP A 14 -19.30 7.66 2.94
C ASP A 14 -20.42 7.02 3.78
N SER A 15 -20.03 6.49 4.92
CA SER A 15 -20.95 6.00 5.94
C SER A 15 -20.98 7.02 7.08
N ASP A 16 -22.16 7.24 7.66
CA ASP A 16 -22.34 8.11 8.83
C ASP A 16 -21.50 7.70 10.05
N GLN A 17 -20.97 6.47 10.06
CA GLN A 17 -20.15 5.92 11.15
C GLN A 17 -18.64 6.02 10.88
N ALA A 18 -18.21 6.43 9.69
CA ALA A 18 -16.81 6.48 9.35
C ALA A 18 -16.12 7.68 10.01
N GLU A 19 -14.91 7.44 10.53
CA GLU A 19 -14.01 8.52 10.96
C GLU A 19 -13.79 9.51 9.81
N VAL A 20 -13.75 10.80 10.13
CA VAL A 20 -13.53 11.87 9.14
C VAL A 20 -12.16 12.49 9.38
N ILE A 21 -11.32 12.46 8.35
CA ILE A 21 -10.00 13.09 8.30
C ILE A 21 -10.10 14.37 7.48
N GLY A 22 -9.77 15.52 8.10
CA GLY A 22 -9.92 16.84 7.48
C GLY A 22 -11.30 17.45 7.70
N ASN A 23 -11.55 18.62 7.09
CA ASN A 23 -12.74 19.43 7.33
C ASN A 23 -13.33 20.08 6.06
N GLY A 24 -12.81 19.74 4.87
CA GLY A 24 -13.27 20.32 3.62
C GLY A 24 -14.60 19.75 3.10
N PRO A 25 -15.24 20.40 2.12
CA PRO A 25 -16.55 20.00 1.62
C PRO A 25 -16.53 18.78 0.68
N HIS A 26 -15.36 18.39 0.16
CA HIS A 26 -15.23 17.28 -0.78
C HIS A 26 -14.84 16.00 -0.03
N ARG A 27 -15.77 15.04 0.03
CA ARG A 27 -15.66 13.84 0.87
C ARG A 27 -15.36 12.59 0.03
N TYR A 28 -14.34 11.84 0.43
CA TYR A 28 -13.85 10.65 -0.27
C TYR A 28 -13.73 9.47 0.70
N CYS A 29 -14.38 8.36 0.37
CA CYS A 29 -14.26 7.10 1.09
C CYS A 29 -13.98 6.00 0.07
N PHE A 30 -13.09 5.06 0.39
CA PHE A 30 -12.67 4.03 -0.54
C PHE A 30 -12.83 2.65 0.07
N GLU A 31 -13.21 1.68 -0.74
CA GLU A 31 -12.94 0.27 -0.46
C GLU A 31 -11.54 -0.08 -0.98
N PHE A 32 -10.75 -0.78 -0.18
CA PHE A 32 -9.43 -1.26 -0.59
C PHE A 32 -9.53 -2.62 -1.28
N TRP A 33 -9.08 -2.69 -2.52
CA TRP A 33 -9.08 -3.89 -3.35
C TRP A 33 -7.63 -4.23 -3.77
N PRO A 34 -6.89 -5.02 -2.96
CA PRO A 34 -5.56 -5.47 -3.33
C PRO A 34 -5.55 -6.18 -4.70
N PRO A 35 -4.42 -6.17 -5.43
CA PRO A 35 -4.30 -6.91 -6.67
C PRO A 35 -4.73 -8.38 -6.52
N ALA A 36 -5.60 -8.83 -7.42
CA ALA A 36 -6.21 -10.18 -7.44
C ALA A 36 -7.18 -10.51 -6.28
N ALA A 37 -7.59 -9.56 -5.45
CA ALA A 37 -8.61 -9.77 -4.44
C ALA A 37 -10.01 -9.94 -5.06
N THR A 38 -10.81 -10.83 -4.48
CA THR A 38 -12.22 -11.06 -4.87
C THR A 38 -13.22 -10.30 -4.00
N ALA A 39 -12.75 -9.65 -2.93
CA ALA A 39 -13.53 -8.83 -2.01
C ALA A 39 -12.64 -7.70 -1.43
N PRO A 40 -13.23 -6.62 -0.88
CA PRO A 40 -12.47 -5.59 -0.18
C PRO A 40 -11.68 -6.17 1.00
N ALA A 41 -10.45 -5.69 1.19
CA ALA A 41 -9.57 -6.18 2.24
C ALA A 41 -9.87 -5.52 3.59
N ALA A 42 -10.59 -6.24 4.46
CA ALA A 42 -10.93 -5.81 5.82
C ALA A 42 -9.71 -5.80 6.75
N ARG A 43 -9.71 -4.88 7.73
CA ARG A 43 -8.68 -4.76 8.79
C ARG A 43 -7.24 -4.81 8.27
N THR A 44 -7.01 -4.21 7.11
CA THR A 44 -5.76 -4.31 6.38
C THR A 44 -5.03 -2.96 6.42
N PRO A 45 -3.74 -2.93 6.80
CA PRO A 45 -2.93 -1.74 6.71
C PRO A 45 -2.85 -1.21 5.28
N PHE A 46 -3.05 0.09 5.10
CA PHE A 46 -3.00 0.75 3.82
C PHE A 46 -2.21 2.06 3.89
N ALA A 47 -1.76 2.50 2.72
CA ALA A 47 -1.26 3.83 2.46
C ALA A 47 -2.11 4.47 1.35
N LEU A 48 -2.49 5.73 1.53
CA LEU A 48 -3.23 6.52 0.57
C LEU A 48 -2.40 7.72 0.18
N ALA A 49 -2.11 7.86 -1.10
CA ALA A 49 -1.35 8.97 -1.65
C ALA A 49 -2.13 9.66 -2.78
N LEU A 50 -1.84 10.93 -2.99
CA LEU A 50 -2.30 11.70 -4.13
C LEU A 50 -1.18 11.84 -5.15
N THR A 51 -1.50 11.77 -6.43
CA THR A 51 -0.57 12.15 -7.49
C THR A 51 -0.70 13.64 -7.77
N GLY A 52 0.41 14.36 -7.73
CA GLY A 52 0.44 15.81 -7.95
C GLY A 52 0.56 16.59 -6.64
N GLU A 53 0.40 17.91 -6.72
CA GLU A 53 0.69 18.86 -5.65
C GLU A 53 -0.51 19.12 -4.70
N VAL A 54 -1.43 18.17 -4.56
CA VAL A 54 -2.53 18.31 -3.58
C VAL A 54 -2.10 17.65 -2.27
N PRO A 55 -1.78 18.42 -1.22
CA PRO A 55 -1.44 17.84 0.07
C PRO A 55 -2.68 17.17 0.69
N LEU A 56 -2.46 16.05 1.40
CA LEU A 56 -3.47 15.49 2.30
C LEU A 56 -3.62 16.41 3.54
N PRO A 57 -4.66 16.26 4.38
CA PRO A 57 -4.92 17.17 5.52
C PRO A 57 -3.90 17.15 6.67
N ALA A 58 -2.78 16.45 6.52
CA ALA A 58 -1.56 16.61 7.32
C ALA A 58 -0.45 16.86 6.30
N GLU A 59 0.62 17.58 6.65
CA GLU A 59 1.77 17.90 5.77
C GLU A 59 2.53 16.66 5.20
N LEU A 60 1.93 15.47 5.27
CA LEU A 60 2.33 14.19 4.75
C LEU A 60 1.86 14.00 3.30
N HIS A 61 2.75 13.55 2.44
CA HIS A 61 2.43 13.17 1.05
C HIS A 61 1.65 11.84 0.96
N VAL A 62 1.55 11.11 2.08
CA VAL A 62 0.92 9.79 2.20
C VAL A 62 0.21 9.69 3.56
N TYR A 63 -1.08 9.37 3.56
CA TYR A 63 -1.80 8.95 4.76
C TYR A 63 -1.63 7.45 4.97
N GLN A 64 -1.38 7.02 6.21
CA GLN A 64 -1.26 5.61 6.57
C GLN A 64 -2.37 5.25 7.56
N GLY A 65 -3.05 4.12 7.34
CA GLY A 65 -4.16 3.70 8.18
C GLY A 65 -4.43 2.21 8.10
N VAL A 66 -5.56 1.78 8.66
CA VAL A 66 -6.06 0.41 8.60
C VAL A 66 -7.51 0.47 8.16
N THR A 67 -7.91 -0.38 7.20
CA THR A 67 -9.30 -0.44 6.76
C THR A 67 -10.22 -0.99 7.85
N ASP A 68 -11.51 -0.65 7.77
CA ASP A 68 -12.51 -1.16 8.71
C ASP A 68 -12.84 -2.66 8.47
N ALA A 69 -13.84 -3.17 9.18
CA ALA A 69 -14.30 -4.56 9.05
C ALA A 69 -14.89 -4.92 7.67
N HIS A 70 -15.19 -3.92 6.84
CA HIS A 70 -15.72 -4.06 5.48
C HIS A 70 -14.68 -3.68 4.41
N GLY A 71 -13.43 -3.41 4.80
CA GLY A 71 -12.37 -3.02 3.89
C GLY A 71 -12.42 -1.56 3.44
N ARG A 72 -13.07 -0.69 4.21
CA ARG A 72 -13.23 0.73 3.91
C ARG A 72 -12.20 1.60 4.62
N THR A 73 -11.80 2.69 3.99
CA THR A 73 -11.00 3.74 4.61
C THR A 73 -11.86 4.67 5.46
N PRO A 74 -11.27 5.53 6.30
CA PRO A 74 -11.91 6.75 6.77
C PRO A 74 -12.40 7.62 5.60
N VAL A 75 -13.20 8.63 5.93
CA VAL A 75 -13.59 9.68 4.98
C VAL A 75 -12.55 10.77 4.96
N PHE A 76 -11.97 11.06 3.80
CA PHE A 76 -11.08 12.17 3.59
C PHE A 76 -11.89 13.38 3.11
N ALA A 77 -11.91 14.44 3.92
CA ALA A 77 -12.62 15.69 3.67
C ALA A 77 -11.64 16.78 3.24
N LEU A 78 -11.62 17.10 1.94
CA LEU A 78 -10.65 17.98 1.31
C LEU A 78 -11.29 19.30 0.84
N ASP A 79 -10.49 20.37 0.84
CA ASP A 79 -10.93 21.72 0.43
C ASP A 79 -11.15 21.87 -1.07
N ARG A 80 -10.54 20.99 -1.87
CA ARG A 80 -10.64 20.99 -3.33
C ARG A 80 -11.04 19.61 -3.82
N PRO A 81 -11.79 19.53 -4.93
CA PRO A 81 -12.08 18.25 -5.54
C PRO A 81 -10.79 17.63 -6.07
N VAL A 82 -10.70 16.30 -5.92
CA VAL A 82 -9.62 15.47 -6.44
C VAL A 82 -10.20 14.51 -7.47
N GLU A 83 -9.54 14.47 -8.63
CA GLU A 83 -9.88 13.54 -9.70
C GLU A 83 -9.65 12.08 -9.27
N PRO A 84 -10.55 11.15 -9.64
CA PRO A 84 -10.42 9.74 -9.26
C PRO A 84 -9.05 9.13 -9.58
N GLY A 85 -8.50 9.44 -10.76
CA GLY A 85 -7.18 8.93 -11.20
C GLY A 85 -5.99 9.47 -10.41
N ALA A 86 -6.17 10.49 -9.58
CA ALA A 86 -5.12 11.02 -8.73
C ALA A 86 -4.93 10.23 -7.43
N TRP A 87 -5.93 9.42 -7.04
CA TRP A 87 -5.84 8.61 -5.84
C TRP A 87 -5.03 7.34 -6.07
N ARG A 88 -4.16 7.03 -5.11
CA ARG A 88 -3.40 5.79 -5.04
C ARG A 88 -3.60 5.16 -3.68
N LEU A 89 -4.43 4.12 -3.64
CA LEU A 89 -4.58 3.28 -2.47
C LEU A 89 -3.67 2.07 -2.64
N THR A 90 -2.82 1.80 -1.66
CA THR A 90 -1.90 0.67 -1.67
C THR A 90 -1.95 -0.03 -0.33
N GLY A 91 -1.68 -1.34 -0.31
CA GLY A 91 -1.39 -2.02 0.95
C GLY A 91 -0.13 -1.42 1.57
N ARG A 92 0.04 -1.59 2.88
CA ARG A 92 1.22 -1.12 3.60
C ARG A 92 1.92 -2.28 4.32
N LEU A 93 3.25 -2.32 4.22
CA LEU A 93 4.13 -3.13 5.05
C LEU A 93 4.92 -2.19 5.98
N GLY A 94 4.91 -2.47 7.28
CA GLY A 94 5.62 -1.64 8.27
C GLY A 94 4.91 -0.32 8.59
N GLU A 95 5.56 0.49 9.42
CA GLU A 95 5.05 1.80 9.87
C GLU A 95 6.20 2.80 10.01
N GLY A 96 5.93 4.09 9.77
CA GLY A 96 6.88 5.18 9.97
C GLY A 96 6.87 6.20 8.83
N GLU A 97 7.67 7.25 8.96
CA GLU A 97 7.71 8.39 8.02
C GLU A 97 8.56 8.12 6.77
N PHE A 98 9.49 7.17 6.85
CA PHE A 98 10.34 6.79 5.72
C PHE A 98 9.67 5.67 4.95
N GLY A 99 9.27 5.92 3.70
CA GLY A 99 8.69 4.86 2.90
C GLY A 99 8.50 5.20 1.44
N ASP A 100 8.42 4.15 0.62
CA ASP A 100 8.21 4.24 -0.81
C ASP A 100 7.56 2.96 -1.36
N VAL A 101 7.19 3.00 -2.65
CA VAL A 101 6.77 1.85 -3.44
C VAL A 101 7.86 1.49 -4.46
N MET A 102 8.20 0.21 -4.55
CA MET A 102 9.05 -0.26 -5.66
C MET A 102 8.21 -0.55 -6.90
N ARG A 103 8.79 -0.38 -8.08
CA ARG A 103 8.14 -0.65 -9.37
C ARG A 103 8.93 -1.67 -10.19
N LEU A 104 8.28 -2.77 -10.55
CA LEU A 104 8.81 -3.81 -11.42
C LEU A 104 8.50 -3.47 -12.88
N ARG A 105 9.55 -3.46 -13.69
CA ARG A 105 9.48 -3.23 -15.14
C ARG A 105 10.28 -4.29 -15.87
N ALA A 106 9.85 -4.64 -17.06
CA ALA A 106 10.67 -5.38 -18.00
C ALA A 106 11.80 -4.48 -18.54
N SER A 107 12.77 -5.08 -19.23
CA SER A 107 13.94 -4.38 -19.78
C SER A 107 13.58 -3.30 -20.79
N ASP A 108 12.43 -3.44 -21.46
CA ASP A 108 11.86 -2.45 -22.37
C ASP A 108 11.12 -1.30 -21.64
N GLY A 109 11.09 -1.32 -20.31
CA GLY A 109 10.39 -0.35 -19.48
C GLY A 109 8.91 -0.67 -19.21
N THR A 110 8.35 -1.70 -19.83
CA THR A 110 6.95 -2.10 -19.67
C THR A 110 6.66 -2.47 -18.20
N PRO A 111 5.63 -1.89 -17.56
CA PRO A 111 5.24 -2.27 -16.21
C PRO A 111 4.86 -3.75 -16.12
N GLN A 112 5.39 -4.47 -15.14
CA GLN A 112 5.05 -5.87 -14.93
C GLN A 112 3.87 -5.98 -13.97
N ALA A 113 2.66 -5.88 -14.51
CA ALA A 113 1.43 -5.97 -13.73
C ALA A 113 1.13 -7.40 -13.24
N GLY A 114 0.59 -7.53 -12.02
CA GLY A 114 0.16 -8.79 -11.45
C GLY A 114 1.29 -9.76 -11.09
N ARG A 115 2.55 -9.34 -11.17
CA ARG A 115 3.73 -10.17 -10.90
C ARG A 115 3.87 -10.43 -9.41
N SER A 116 4.06 -11.70 -9.03
CA SER A 116 4.29 -12.10 -7.63
C SER A 116 5.63 -11.55 -7.12
N TYR A 117 5.66 -11.10 -5.87
CA TYR A 117 6.90 -10.66 -5.22
C TYR A 117 6.92 -10.96 -3.72
N LEU A 118 8.13 -10.96 -3.15
CA LEU A 118 8.40 -10.90 -1.72
C LEU A 118 9.16 -9.61 -1.43
N LEU A 119 8.60 -8.77 -0.57
CA LEU A 119 9.21 -7.55 -0.07
C LEU A 119 9.63 -7.76 1.39
N VAL A 120 10.84 -7.34 1.76
CA VAL A 120 11.36 -7.47 3.12
C VAL A 120 11.94 -6.13 3.56
N ILE A 121 11.51 -5.63 4.72
CA ILE A 121 12.11 -4.49 5.41
C ILE A 121 13.11 -5.05 6.43
N CYS A 122 14.39 -4.82 6.22
CA CYS A 122 15.48 -5.36 7.02
C CYS A 122 15.78 -4.48 8.24
N SER A 123 14.85 -4.44 9.19
CA SER A 123 15.05 -3.81 10.49
C SER A 123 15.53 -4.82 11.54
N ALA A 124 15.66 -4.38 12.81
CA ALA A 124 16.00 -5.27 13.94
C ALA A 124 14.99 -6.44 14.11
N SER A 125 13.76 -6.26 13.66
CA SER A 125 12.75 -7.32 13.56
C SER A 125 12.22 -7.34 12.12
N PRO A 126 12.86 -8.10 11.21
CA PRO A 126 12.53 -8.08 9.80
C PRO A 126 11.05 -8.30 9.54
N GLN A 127 10.46 -7.42 8.73
CA GLN A 127 9.07 -7.54 8.31
C GLN A 127 9.04 -7.95 6.85
N TRP A 128 8.10 -8.79 6.47
CA TRP A 128 8.00 -9.27 5.09
C TRP A 128 6.56 -9.31 4.59
N HIS A 129 6.40 -9.16 3.28
CA HIS A 129 5.12 -9.19 2.60
C HIS A 129 5.22 -9.96 1.29
N ARG A 130 4.29 -10.88 1.07
CA ARG A 130 4.05 -11.51 -0.22
C ARG A 130 2.88 -10.83 -0.89
N GLY A 131 3.10 -10.36 -2.11
CA GLY A 131 2.08 -9.63 -2.85
C GLY A 131 2.17 -9.84 -4.35
N ARG A 132 1.25 -9.19 -5.06
CA ARG A 132 1.28 -9.03 -6.51
C ARG A 132 1.35 -7.55 -6.85
N THR A 133 2.06 -7.23 -7.91
CA THR A 133 2.16 -5.84 -8.37
C THR A 133 0.82 -5.34 -8.93
N ASP A 134 0.56 -4.04 -8.79
CA ASP A 134 -0.61 -3.41 -9.41
C ASP A 134 -0.45 -3.26 -10.93
N THR A 135 -1.45 -2.66 -11.60
CA THR A 135 -1.44 -2.44 -13.06
C THR A 135 -0.28 -1.58 -13.57
N ALA A 136 0.36 -0.79 -12.70
CA ALA A 136 1.54 0.00 -13.01
C ALA A 136 2.85 -0.66 -12.54
N GLY A 137 2.80 -1.94 -12.17
CA GLY A 137 3.95 -2.72 -11.72
C GLY A 137 4.42 -2.38 -10.31
N ARG A 138 3.61 -1.69 -9.48
CA ARG A 138 4.02 -1.26 -8.14
C ARG A 138 3.73 -2.29 -7.07
N THR A 139 4.60 -2.33 -6.07
CA THR A 139 4.45 -3.10 -4.82
C THR A 139 3.58 -2.35 -3.80
N VAL A 140 3.34 -2.97 -2.64
CA VAL A 140 2.81 -2.28 -1.45
C VAL A 140 3.75 -1.16 -1.01
N TYR A 141 3.24 -0.19 -0.26
CA TYR A 141 4.05 0.84 0.37
C TYR A 141 4.83 0.23 1.54
N ALA A 142 6.17 0.27 1.47
CA ALA A 142 7.02 -0.11 2.58
C ALA A 142 7.32 1.12 3.43
N ALA A 143 7.03 1.05 4.72
CA ALA A 143 7.22 2.13 5.68
C ALA A 143 8.09 1.68 6.85
N ALA A 144 8.97 2.55 7.31
CA ALA A 144 9.89 2.32 8.40
C ALA A 144 10.09 3.60 9.25
N PRO A 145 10.43 3.47 10.55
CA PRO A 145 10.65 4.61 11.43
C PRO A 145 11.97 5.35 11.14
N GLN A 146 12.87 4.73 10.39
CA GLN A 146 14.16 5.28 9.95
C GLN A 146 14.47 4.71 8.56
N PRO A 147 15.48 5.24 7.83
CA PRO A 147 15.94 4.62 6.60
C PRO A 147 16.41 3.18 6.85
N GLU A 148 15.77 2.21 6.19
CA GLU A 148 16.07 0.78 6.32
C GLU A 148 16.43 0.18 4.95
N HIS A 149 17.19 -0.93 4.97
CA HIS A 149 17.43 -1.70 3.76
C HIS A 149 16.16 -2.47 3.38
N ILE A 150 15.74 -2.34 2.12
CA ILE A 150 14.56 -3.03 1.59
C ILE A 150 15.00 -4.01 0.51
N MET A 151 14.58 -5.26 0.64
CA MET A 151 14.82 -6.29 -0.35
C MET A 151 13.54 -6.62 -1.10
N LEU A 152 13.67 -6.77 -2.41
CA LEU A 152 12.59 -7.17 -3.30
C LEU A 152 13.03 -8.37 -4.11
N ASN A 153 12.29 -9.46 -3.98
CA ASN A 153 12.46 -10.66 -4.79
C ASN A 153 11.22 -10.84 -5.68
N ALA A 154 11.40 -10.76 -7.00
CA ALA A 154 10.35 -11.01 -7.98
C ALA A 154 10.26 -12.52 -8.28
N ASP A 155 9.03 -13.05 -8.35
CA ASP A 155 8.71 -14.48 -8.54
C ASP A 155 9.27 -15.43 -7.48
N PRO A 156 8.96 -15.20 -6.18
CA PRO A 156 9.43 -16.07 -5.11
C PRO A 156 8.81 -17.49 -5.13
N GLU A 157 7.89 -17.79 -6.06
CA GLU A 157 7.19 -19.09 -6.16
C GLU A 157 8.08 -20.23 -6.68
N THR A 158 9.29 -19.94 -7.15
CA THR A 158 10.32 -20.98 -7.41
C THR A 158 11.07 -21.40 -6.14
N ALA A 159 10.86 -20.69 -5.02
CA ALA A 159 11.48 -20.97 -3.74
C ALA A 159 10.45 -21.61 -2.81
N SER A 160 10.56 -22.93 -2.63
CA SER A 160 9.79 -23.73 -1.67
C SER A 160 9.97 -23.17 -0.26
N LYS A 161 9.07 -22.26 0.14
CA LYS A 161 9.06 -21.45 1.37
C LYS A 161 10.30 -20.56 1.60
N PRO A 162 10.07 -19.32 2.01
CA PRO A 162 10.91 -18.66 2.99
C PRO A 162 10.07 -18.52 4.24
N ASP A 163 10.33 -19.42 5.19
CA ASP A 163 10.00 -19.16 6.58
C ASP A 163 10.84 -17.95 7.04
N GLU A 164 10.48 -17.32 8.17
CA GLU A 164 11.16 -16.14 8.74
C GLU A 164 12.69 -16.23 8.73
N VAL A 165 13.23 -17.45 8.84
CA VAL A 165 14.65 -17.80 8.70
C VAL A 165 15.26 -17.23 7.43
N ARG A 166 14.60 -17.33 6.27
CA ARG A 166 15.13 -16.79 5.01
C ARG A 166 15.07 -15.26 4.97
N ALA A 167 14.07 -14.64 5.60
CA ALA A 167 14.03 -13.18 5.71
C ALA A 167 15.19 -12.66 6.59
N LEU A 168 15.48 -13.35 7.68
CA LEU A 168 16.65 -13.09 8.53
C LEU A 168 17.97 -13.30 7.77
N GLU A 169 18.13 -14.42 7.05
CA GLU A 169 19.29 -14.68 6.19
C GLU A 169 19.46 -13.59 5.13
N LEU A 170 18.37 -13.20 4.45
CA LEU A 170 18.37 -12.15 3.43
C LEU A 170 18.80 -10.80 4.03
N CYS A 171 18.34 -10.48 5.24
CA CYS A 171 18.71 -9.27 5.96
C CYS A 171 20.07 -9.36 6.67
N GLY A 172 20.85 -10.43 6.46
CA GLY A 172 22.19 -10.60 7.03
C GLY A 172 22.22 -11.00 8.51
N GLY A 173 21.08 -11.40 9.09
CA GLY A 173 21.01 -11.97 10.42
C GLY A 173 21.45 -13.43 10.41
N SER A 174 22.67 -13.71 10.89
CA SER A 174 23.05 -15.08 11.24
C SER A 174 22.11 -15.60 12.31
N ALA A 175 21.53 -16.79 12.11
CA ALA A 175 20.75 -17.52 13.11
C ALA A 175 21.63 -18.16 14.21
N ASP A 176 22.66 -17.44 14.66
CA ASP A 176 23.53 -17.86 15.76
C ASP A 176 23.39 -16.89 16.95
N ARG A 177 22.55 -17.28 17.91
CA ARG A 177 22.77 -17.04 19.35
C ARG A 177 22.26 -18.23 20.15
#